data_AF-A0A6B3L7U5-F1
#
_entry.id   AF-A0A6B3L7U5-F1
#
_cell.length_a   1.000
_cell.length_b   1.000
_cell.length_c   1.000
_cell.angle_alpha   90.00
_cell.angle_beta   90.00
_cell.angle_gamma   90.00
#
_symmetry.space_group_name_H-M   'P 1'
#
loop_
_entity.id
_entity.type
_entity.pdbx_description
1 polymer ?
#
loop_
_entity_poly.entity_id
_entity_poly.type
_entity_poly.pdbx_seq_one_letter_code
_entity_poly.pdbx_strand_id
1 'polypeptide(L)'
;MQEHCVPFAGDDVAYSHAPAEHKNSREFRWLQRALAGAPHGIHQGIYLVTSSGKFLQKVDSGWPHYDPALCLQNLRRGVTAFEQLPTAERTLQQPFTRSDAMPQTKPHFEVPDGALDLAIATRSMPYPEADLFDIRHPKFLKTDRMILTREEQRALLPAELDMGATHQAPAALAQRFLLHNHLTIGCDPWWPEHFQQASLTTTVTSQSPTETTLTVRGKWKAKANSKWNQGNYQGSMLGTITVTTASRQITHVEWLALGHHHINHLKPNMHRQPNRTPVGMLATINTRKDLPPPTHR
;
A
#
# COMPACT_ATOMS: atom_id res chain seq x y z
N MET A 1 25.35 -26.47 11.55
CA MET A 1 24.84 -25.42 10.62
C MET A 1 23.93 -24.41 11.30
N GLN A 2 23.05 -24.80 12.24
CA GLN A 2 22.10 -23.90 12.90
C GLN A 2 22.72 -22.73 13.69
N GLU A 3 23.97 -22.84 14.15
CA GLU A 3 24.62 -21.78 14.94
C GLU A 3 25.48 -20.79 14.12
N HIS A 4 25.60 -20.98 12.80
CA HIS A 4 26.52 -20.18 11.98
C HIS A 4 25.93 -19.61 10.69
N CYS A 5 24.71 -20.01 10.37
CA CYS A 5 23.97 -19.53 9.21
C CYS A 5 22.68 -18.87 9.72
N VAL A 6 22.60 -17.54 9.59
CA VAL A 6 21.42 -16.77 9.99
C VAL A 6 20.62 -16.48 8.72
N PRO A 7 19.45 -17.10 8.51
CA PRO A 7 18.57 -16.68 7.45
C PRO A 7 18.08 -15.26 7.76
N PHE A 8 18.40 -14.32 6.87
CA PHE A 8 17.99 -12.94 7.00
C PHE A 8 17.04 -12.57 5.86
N ALA A 9 15.85 -12.12 6.22
CA ALA A 9 14.94 -11.40 5.33
C ALA A 9 14.88 -9.96 5.82
N GLY A 10 15.43 -9.04 5.05
CA GLY A 10 15.38 -7.63 5.36
C GLY A 10 14.99 -6.83 4.13
N ASP A 11 14.27 -5.75 4.37
CA ASP A 11 13.92 -4.77 3.38
C ASP A 11 14.97 -3.64 3.46
N ASP A 12 15.97 -3.67 2.57
CA ASP A 12 17.00 -2.65 2.54
C ASP A 12 16.42 -1.25 2.24
N VAL A 13 15.23 -1.17 1.63
CA VAL A 13 14.46 0.06 1.46
C VAL A 13 14.05 0.59 2.84
N ALA A 14 13.45 -0.24 3.69
CA ALA A 14 13.09 0.15 5.05
C ALA A 14 14.31 0.61 5.89
N TYR A 15 15.46 -0.05 5.73
CA TYR A 15 16.71 0.33 6.41
C TYR A 15 17.28 1.65 5.85
N SER A 16 17.27 1.83 4.53
CA SER A 16 17.82 3.04 3.89
C SER A 16 17.05 4.31 4.25
N HIS A 17 15.74 4.19 4.52
CA HIS A 17 14.88 5.28 4.99
C HIS A 17 14.78 5.42 6.51
N ALA A 18 15.51 4.63 7.29
CA ALA A 18 15.52 4.77 8.75
C ALA A 18 16.10 6.15 9.18
N PRO A 19 15.62 6.74 10.30
CA PRO A 19 16.22 7.92 10.90
C PRO A 19 17.73 7.79 11.11
N ALA A 20 18.46 8.91 11.06
CA ALA A 20 19.92 8.91 11.13
C ALA A 20 20.44 8.26 12.43
N GLU A 21 19.75 8.49 13.54
CA GLU A 21 20.04 7.91 14.84
C GLU A 21 19.94 6.37 14.85
N HIS A 22 19.03 5.77 14.08
CA HIS A 22 18.87 4.31 14.00
C HIS A 22 19.99 3.65 13.17
N LYS A 23 20.57 4.39 12.23
CA LYS A 23 21.70 3.91 11.40
C LYS A 23 22.98 3.71 12.20
N ASN A 24 23.05 4.23 13.43
CA ASN A 24 24.17 3.98 14.35
C ASN A 24 24.08 2.61 15.05
N SER A 25 22.92 1.94 14.99
CA SER A 25 22.74 0.60 15.56
C SER A 25 23.75 -0.38 14.97
N ARG A 26 24.15 -1.37 15.78
CA ARG A 26 25.12 -2.37 15.36
C ARG A 26 24.52 -3.29 14.29
N GLU A 27 23.21 -3.57 14.34
CA GLU A 27 22.49 -4.35 13.33
C GLU A 27 22.52 -3.66 11.97
N PHE A 28 22.21 -2.36 11.90
CA PHE A 28 22.26 -1.60 10.66
C PHE A 28 23.67 -1.66 10.02
N ARG A 29 24.71 -1.36 10.81
CA ARG A 29 26.11 -1.36 10.33
C ARG A 29 26.60 -2.76 9.97
N TRP A 30 26.11 -3.78 10.64
CA TRP A 30 26.39 -5.17 10.27
C TRP A 30 25.74 -5.52 8.93
N LEU A 31 24.46 -5.21 8.75
CA LEU A 31 23.73 -5.50 7.53
C LEU A 31 24.33 -4.79 6.31
N GLN A 32 24.65 -3.50 6.44
CA GLN A 32 25.31 -2.73 5.38
C GLN A 32 26.64 -3.36 4.94
N ARG A 33 27.45 -3.83 5.89
CA ARG A 33 28.70 -4.55 5.57
C ARG A 33 28.43 -5.92 4.96
N ALA A 34 27.45 -6.65 5.48
CA ALA A 34 27.07 -7.98 5.01
C ALA A 34 26.53 -7.98 3.58
N LEU A 35 25.94 -6.87 3.12
CA LEU A 35 25.42 -6.73 1.77
C LEU A 35 26.32 -5.91 0.83
N ALA A 36 27.44 -5.35 1.32
CA ALA A 36 28.35 -4.56 0.47
C ALA A 36 28.94 -5.35 -0.72
N GLY A 37 29.04 -6.68 -0.57
CA GLY A 37 29.49 -7.59 -1.64
C GLY A 37 28.37 -8.18 -2.50
N ALA A 38 27.10 -7.86 -2.22
CA ALA A 38 25.98 -8.30 -3.03
C ALA A 38 25.89 -7.50 -4.34
N PRO A 39 25.25 -8.03 -5.40
CA PRO A 39 25.03 -7.29 -6.64
C PRO A 39 24.35 -5.93 -6.37
N HIS A 40 24.87 -4.86 -6.97
CA HIS A 40 24.36 -3.50 -6.77
C HIS A 40 22.87 -3.37 -7.08
N GLY A 41 22.16 -2.59 -6.27
CA GLY A 41 20.75 -2.26 -6.48
C GLY A 41 19.95 -2.37 -5.18
N ILE A 42 18.63 -2.50 -5.32
CA ILE A 42 17.73 -2.78 -4.20
C ILE A 42 17.87 -4.28 -3.86
N HIS A 43 18.27 -4.58 -2.64
CA HIS A 43 18.49 -5.94 -2.14
C HIS A 43 17.18 -6.62 -1.75
N GLN A 44 16.39 -7.00 -2.75
CA GLN A 44 15.22 -7.86 -2.58
C GLN A 44 15.60 -9.32 -2.87
N GLY A 45 15.37 -10.22 -1.90
CA GLY A 45 15.65 -11.65 -2.07
C GLY A 45 16.09 -12.36 -0.79
N ILE A 46 16.65 -13.56 -0.96
CA ILE A 46 17.21 -14.41 0.08
C ILE A 46 18.73 -14.38 -0.08
N TYR A 47 19.43 -13.91 0.95
CA TYR A 47 20.88 -13.78 0.94
C TYR A 47 21.48 -14.71 1.99
N LEU A 48 22.59 -15.36 1.63
CA LEU A 48 23.41 -16.13 2.54
C LEU A 48 24.58 -15.25 3.00
N VAL A 49 24.65 -15.02 4.30
CA VAL A 49 25.70 -14.23 4.96
C VAL A 49 26.23 -14.98 6.16
N THR A 50 27.51 -14.82 6.47
CA THR A 50 28.07 -15.32 7.74
C THR A 50 27.59 -14.45 8.90
N SER A 51 27.59 -14.99 10.12
CA SER A 51 27.25 -14.19 11.29
C SER A 51 28.20 -13.00 11.47
N SER A 52 29.48 -13.11 11.09
CA SER A 52 30.46 -12.00 11.15
C SER A 52 30.14 -10.86 10.17
N GLY A 53 29.24 -11.10 9.19
CA GLY A 53 28.82 -10.13 8.19
C GLY A 53 29.56 -10.25 6.85
N LYS A 54 29.97 -11.46 6.45
CA LYS A 54 30.53 -11.72 5.12
C LYS A 54 29.42 -12.21 4.17
N PHE A 55 29.26 -11.52 3.04
CA PHE A 55 28.40 -11.98 1.96
C PHE A 55 28.93 -13.28 1.36
N LEU A 56 28.05 -14.24 1.11
CA LEU A 56 28.40 -15.49 0.45
C LEU A 56 27.70 -15.64 -0.89
N GLN A 57 26.38 -15.48 -0.92
CA GLN A 57 25.60 -15.75 -2.12
C GLN A 57 24.20 -15.16 -2.04
N LYS A 58 23.65 -14.71 -3.17
CA LYS A 58 22.21 -14.49 -3.34
C LYS A 58 21.58 -15.82 -3.77
N VAL A 59 20.63 -16.32 -2.98
CA VAL A 59 20.05 -17.66 -3.15
C VAL A 59 18.92 -17.62 -4.16
N ASP A 60 17.96 -16.71 -3.99
CA ASP A 60 16.78 -16.63 -4.84
C ASP A 60 17.14 -16.22 -6.28
N SER A 61 16.45 -16.83 -7.24
CA SER A 61 16.67 -16.63 -8.67
C SER A 61 15.42 -16.98 -9.48
N GLY A 62 15.40 -16.57 -10.73
CA GLY A 62 14.22 -16.72 -11.58
C GLY A 62 13.15 -15.69 -11.26
N TRP A 63 13.50 -14.40 -11.21
CA TRP A 63 12.46 -13.39 -11.31
C TRP A 63 12.22 -13.11 -12.80
N PRO A 64 10.98 -13.20 -13.32
CA PRO A 64 9.72 -13.37 -12.59
C PRO A 64 9.22 -14.81 -12.42
N HIS A 65 9.84 -15.78 -13.09
CA HIS A 65 9.48 -17.18 -13.04
C HIS A 65 10.46 -17.95 -12.16
N TYR A 66 10.05 -18.22 -10.91
CA TYR A 66 10.92 -18.80 -9.90
C TYR A 66 11.64 -20.04 -10.42
N ASP A 67 12.97 -20.06 -10.31
CA ASP A 67 13.81 -21.17 -10.77
C ASP A 67 14.33 -21.95 -9.56
N PRO A 68 13.65 -23.02 -9.13
CA PRO A 68 14.06 -23.79 -7.95
C PRO A 68 15.42 -24.48 -8.15
N ALA A 69 15.78 -24.85 -9.38
CA ALA A 69 17.03 -25.54 -9.66
C ALA A 69 18.22 -24.60 -9.49
N LEU A 70 18.12 -23.39 -10.05
CA LEU A 70 19.12 -22.35 -9.87
C LEU A 70 19.21 -21.88 -8.41
N CYS A 71 18.07 -21.76 -7.71
CA CYS A 71 18.08 -21.44 -6.28
C CYS A 71 18.84 -22.48 -5.45
N LEU A 72 18.61 -23.76 -5.70
CA LEU A 72 19.34 -24.85 -5.04
C LEU A 72 20.83 -24.83 -5.40
N GLN A 73 21.17 -24.54 -6.65
CA GLN A 73 22.58 -24.40 -7.08
C GLN A 73 23.27 -23.24 -6.34
N ASN A 74 22.62 -22.08 -6.25
CA ASN A 74 23.14 -20.93 -5.53
C ASN A 74 23.31 -21.24 -4.04
N LEU A 75 22.32 -21.88 -3.40
CA LEU A 75 22.43 -22.30 -2.01
C LEU A 75 23.66 -23.19 -1.78
N ARG A 76 23.88 -24.19 -2.66
CA ARG A 76 25.05 -25.07 -2.58
C ARG A 76 26.36 -24.29 -2.70
N ARG A 77 26.47 -23.34 -3.65
CA ARG A 77 27.66 -22.48 -3.78
C ARG A 77 27.92 -21.67 -2.52
N GLY A 78 26.87 -21.10 -1.93
CA GLY A 78 26.97 -20.35 -0.68
C GLY A 78 27.44 -21.22 0.49
N VAL A 79 26.94 -22.45 0.63
CA VAL A 79 27.39 -23.41 1.65
C VAL A 79 28.85 -23.80 1.43
N THR A 80 29.26 -24.11 0.21
CA THR A 80 30.67 -24.42 -0.10
C THR A 80 31.57 -23.23 0.24
N ALA A 81 31.16 -22.00 -0.10
CA ALA A 81 31.90 -20.79 0.26
C ALA A 81 32.02 -20.63 1.79
N PHE A 82 30.95 -20.91 2.53
CA PHE A 82 30.94 -20.87 4.00
C PHE A 82 31.96 -21.86 4.60
N GLU A 83 31.98 -23.10 4.12
CA GLU A 83 32.85 -24.17 4.64
C GLU A 83 34.34 -23.88 4.45
N GLN A 84 34.68 -23.13 3.39
CA GLN A 84 36.06 -22.74 3.04
C GLN A 84 36.60 -21.56 3.86
N LEU A 85 35.74 -20.81 4.57
CA LEU A 85 36.19 -19.64 5.34
C LEU A 85 36.92 -20.03 6.63
N PRO A 86 37.87 -19.26 7.14
CA PRO A 86 38.34 -19.41 8.52
C PRO A 86 37.22 -19.17 9.55
N THR A 87 37.26 -19.82 10.72
CA THR A 87 36.24 -19.63 11.79
C THR A 87 36.04 -18.16 12.17
N ALA A 88 37.12 -17.37 12.21
CA ALA A 88 37.06 -15.94 12.50
C ALA A 88 36.22 -15.13 11.49
N GLU A 89 36.11 -15.61 10.25
CA GLU A 89 35.28 -15.01 9.20
C GLU A 89 33.85 -15.59 9.16
N ARG A 90 33.60 -16.72 9.82
CA ARG A 90 32.25 -17.32 9.93
C ARG A 90 31.47 -16.76 11.11
N THR A 91 32.17 -16.51 12.21
CA THR A 91 31.56 -16.32 13.53
C THR A 91 31.77 -14.90 14.05
N LEU A 92 30.71 -14.29 14.60
CA LEU A 92 30.83 -13.07 15.37
C LEU A 92 31.68 -13.30 16.62
N GLN A 93 32.65 -12.42 16.85
CA GLN A 93 33.45 -12.43 18.08
C GLN A 93 32.64 -12.00 19.30
N GLN A 94 31.60 -11.18 19.09
CA GLN A 94 30.69 -10.74 20.13
C GLN A 94 29.26 -11.00 19.67
N PRO A 95 28.45 -11.78 20.38
CA PRO A 95 27.04 -11.97 20.06
C PRO A 95 26.28 -10.64 20.00
N PHE A 96 25.19 -10.63 19.24
CA PHE A 96 24.24 -9.53 19.27
C PHE A 96 23.39 -9.59 20.53
N THR A 97 23.13 -8.43 21.10
CA THR A 97 22.19 -8.23 22.19
C THR A 97 20.97 -7.45 21.71
N ARG A 98 19.92 -7.35 22.54
CA ARG A 98 18.72 -6.60 22.14
C ARG A 98 18.99 -5.10 21.88
N SER A 99 19.98 -4.51 22.55
CA SER A 99 20.39 -3.12 22.33
C SER A 99 21.14 -2.90 21.02
N ASP A 100 21.62 -3.96 20.38
CA ASP A 100 22.28 -3.89 19.08
C ASP A 100 21.27 -3.80 17.92
N ALA A 101 20.02 -4.19 18.18
CA ALA A 101 18.96 -4.23 17.19
C ALA A 101 18.60 -2.81 16.73
N MET A 102 18.33 -2.66 15.43
CA MET A 102 17.80 -1.41 14.90
C MET A 102 16.41 -1.18 15.50
N PRO A 103 16.15 -0.01 16.12
CA PRO A 103 14.83 0.30 16.64
C PRO A 103 13.80 0.23 15.52
N GLN A 104 12.85 -0.69 15.67
CA GLN A 104 11.68 -0.75 14.81
C GLN A 104 10.70 0.32 15.29
N THR A 105 10.90 1.57 14.87
CA THR A 105 9.86 2.58 15.00
C THR A 105 8.79 2.28 13.97
N LYS A 106 7.81 1.47 14.35
CA LYS A 106 6.52 1.53 13.64
C LYS A 106 6.01 2.94 13.90
N PRO A 107 5.80 3.77 12.87
CA PRO A 107 5.22 5.09 13.09
C PRO A 107 3.87 4.87 13.78
N HIS A 108 3.77 5.32 15.02
CA HIS A 108 2.49 5.37 15.70
C HIS A 108 1.63 6.37 14.92
N PHE A 109 0.49 5.91 14.45
CA PHE A 109 -0.44 6.74 13.72
C PHE A 109 -1.68 6.89 14.58
N GLU A 110 -1.98 8.14 14.93
CA GLU A 110 -3.21 8.52 15.58
C GLU A 110 -4.08 9.27 14.58
N VAL A 111 -5.37 8.98 14.60
CA VAL A 111 -6.34 9.75 13.82
C VAL A 111 -6.38 11.15 14.42
N PRO A 112 -6.17 12.22 13.62
CA PRO A 112 -6.27 13.57 14.13
C PRO A 112 -7.63 13.84 14.78
N ASP A 113 -7.66 14.65 15.84
CA ASP A 113 -8.88 14.87 16.61
C ASP A 113 -10.07 15.39 15.77
N GLY A 114 -11.16 14.63 15.78
CA GLY A 114 -12.36 14.90 15.00
C GLY A 114 -12.21 14.76 13.48
N ALA A 115 -11.12 14.18 13.00
CA ALA A 115 -11.08 13.65 11.64
C ALA A 115 -11.99 12.42 11.53
N LEU A 116 -12.53 12.20 10.33
CA LEU A 116 -13.30 11.02 10.01
C LEU A 116 -12.33 9.97 9.47
N ASP A 117 -12.30 8.82 10.13
CA ASP A 117 -11.49 7.68 9.72
C ASP A 117 -12.38 6.69 8.97
N LEU A 118 -12.08 6.49 7.69
CA LEU A 118 -12.80 5.56 6.84
C LEU A 118 -11.97 4.32 6.57
N ALA A 119 -12.55 3.15 6.83
CA ALA A 119 -12.00 1.87 6.41
C ALA A 119 -12.37 1.65 4.93
N ILE A 120 -11.36 1.34 4.11
CA ILE A 120 -11.54 1.10 2.68
C ILE A 120 -11.17 -0.35 2.36
N ALA A 121 -12.05 -1.00 1.60
CA ALA A 121 -11.85 -2.34 1.06
C ALA A 121 -11.98 -2.27 -0.46
N THR A 122 -10.89 -2.57 -1.16
CA THR A 122 -10.82 -2.51 -2.62
C THR A 122 -10.42 -3.86 -3.16
N ARG A 123 -11.09 -4.33 -4.21
CA ARG A 123 -10.73 -5.57 -4.90
C ARG A 123 -11.09 -5.50 -6.38
N SER A 124 -10.43 -6.31 -7.19
CA SER A 124 -10.95 -6.58 -8.53
C SER A 124 -12.21 -7.43 -8.43
N MET A 125 -13.14 -7.18 -9.35
CA MET A 125 -14.31 -8.05 -9.53
C MET A 125 -13.93 -9.26 -10.40
N PRO A 126 -14.69 -10.36 -10.37
CA PRO A 126 -14.42 -11.53 -11.21
C PRO A 126 -14.20 -11.18 -12.69
N TYR A 127 -13.13 -11.74 -13.28
CA TYR A 127 -12.83 -11.67 -14.70
C TYR A 127 -12.30 -13.04 -15.19
N PRO A 128 -12.53 -13.42 -16.46
CA PRO A 128 -12.33 -14.80 -16.94
C PRO A 128 -10.91 -15.35 -16.79
N GLU A 129 -9.90 -14.50 -16.96
CA GLU A 129 -8.49 -14.86 -16.99
C GLU A 129 -7.79 -14.67 -15.63
N ALA A 130 -8.57 -14.53 -14.55
CA ALA A 130 -8.03 -14.36 -13.20
C ALA A 130 -7.25 -15.61 -12.77
N ASP A 131 -5.93 -15.45 -12.65
CA ASP A 131 -5.00 -16.45 -12.13
C ASP A 131 -4.43 -16.01 -10.77
N LEU A 132 -4.12 -16.95 -9.88
CA LEU A 132 -3.64 -16.64 -8.53
C LEU A 132 -2.28 -15.94 -8.50
N PHE A 133 -1.51 -15.97 -9.59
CA PHE A 133 -0.29 -15.17 -9.72
C PHE A 133 -0.57 -13.69 -9.99
N ASP A 134 -1.74 -13.34 -10.55
CA ASP A 134 -2.08 -11.96 -10.87
C ASP A 134 -2.44 -11.19 -9.59
N ILE A 135 -1.72 -10.11 -9.29
CA ILE A 135 -1.98 -9.31 -8.09
C ILE A 135 -3.37 -8.68 -8.08
N ARG A 136 -4.03 -8.62 -9.25
CA ARG A 136 -5.40 -8.14 -9.43
C ARG A 136 -6.43 -9.26 -9.25
N HIS A 137 -6.04 -10.48 -8.87
CA HIS A 137 -6.98 -11.58 -8.73
C HIS A 137 -8.12 -11.25 -7.73
N PRO A 138 -9.39 -11.59 -8.00
CA PRO A 138 -10.54 -11.22 -7.15
C PRO A 138 -10.52 -11.75 -5.71
N LYS A 139 -9.70 -12.79 -5.45
CA LYS A 139 -9.44 -13.33 -4.11
C LYS A 139 -8.59 -12.39 -3.24
N PHE A 140 -7.83 -11.50 -3.87
CA PHE A 140 -7.00 -10.53 -3.16
C PHE A 140 -7.81 -9.29 -2.84
N LEU A 141 -7.65 -8.82 -1.61
CA LEU A 141 -8.31 -7.64 -1.07
C LEU A 141 -7.22 -6.66 -0.63
N LYS A 142 -7.31 -5.42 -1.11
CA LYS A 142 -6.59 -4.30 -0.52
C LYS A 142 -7.46 -3.70 0.58
N THR A 143 -6.92 -3.63 1.79
CA THR A 143 -7.53 -2.85 2.88
C THR A 143 -6.68 -1.62 3.16
N ASP A 144 -7.31 -0.46 3.25
CA ASP A 144 -6.63 0.82 3.48
C ASP A 144 -7.49 1.70 4.39
N ARG A 145 -6.98 2.88 4.71
CA ARG A 145 -7.73 3.91 5.43
C ARG A 145 -7.69 5.22 4.67
N MET A 146 -8.78 5.96 4.74
CA MET A 146 -8.85 7.34 4.27
C MET A 146 -9.29 8.24 5.42
N ILE A 147 -8.45 9.22 5.72
CA ILE A 147 -8.69 10.17 6.79
C ILE A 147 -9.17 11.48 6.17
N LEU A 148 -10.36 11.92 6.58
CA LEU A 148 -10.93 13.20 6.18
C LEU A 148 -10.85 14.17 7.35
N THR A 149 -10.13 15.27 7.14
CA THR A 149 -10.08 16.36 8.11
C THR A 149 -11.48 16.95 8.35
N ARG A 150 -11.66 17.74 9.41
CA ARG A 150 -12.94 18.45 9.64
C ARG A 150 -13.31 19.38 8.48
N GLU A 151 -12.32 20.00 7.86
CA GLU A 151 -12.53 20.86 6.70
C GLU A 151 -13.05 20.06 5.49
N GLU A 152 -12.45 18.90 5.23
CA GLU A 152 -12.88 18.02 4.15
C GLU A 152 -14.26 17.43 4.39
N GLN A 153 -14.57 17.05 5.64
CA GLN A 153 -15.93 16.64 6.01
C GLN A 153 -16.96 17.73 5.71
N ARG A 154 -16.64 18.99 6.04
CA ARG A 154 -17.52 20.14 5.72
C ARG A 154 -17.63 20.38 4.22
N ALA A 155 -16.53 20.22 3.49
CA ALA A 155 -16.49 20.36 2.03
C ALA A 155 -17.24 19.25 1.28
N LEU A 156 -17.71 18.21 1.98
CA LEU A 156 -18.63 17.22 1.43
C LEU A 156 -20.10 17.60 1.60
N LEU A 157 -20.43 18.62 2.41
CA LEU A 157 -21.81 18.94 2.76
C LEU A 157 -22.24 20.25 2.08
N PRO A 158 -23.51 20.37 1.65
CA PRO A 158 -24.06 21.65 1.20
C PRO A 158 -24.02 22.68 2.33
N ALA A 159 -24.00 23.97 1.96
CA ALA A 159 -24.00 25.06 2.95
C ALA A 159 -25.19 24.91 3.92
N GLU A 160 -26.38 24.66 3.36
CA GLU A 160 -27.62 24.38 4.08
C GLU A 160 -28.06 22.92 3.87
N LEU A 161 -28.72 22.33 4.87
CA LEU A 161 -29.18 20.93 4.86
C LEU A 161 -30.65 20.80 4.42
N ASP A 162 -31.11 21.69 3.54
CA ASP A 162 -32.47 21.67 3.02
C ASP A 162 -32.73 20.49 2.09
N MET A 163 -33.98 20.02 2.07
CA MET A 163 -34.37 18.90 1.24
C MET A 163 -34.05 19.18 -0.24
N GLY A 164 -33.27 18.30 -0.90
CA GLY A 164 -32.89 18.45 -2.30
C GLY A 164 -31.68 19.38 -2.54
N ALA A 165 -31.13 20.02 -1.49
CA ALA A 165 -29.92 20.82 -1.63
C ALA A 165 -28.78 19.97 -2.20
N THR A 166 -28.08 20.52 -3.19
CA THR A 166 -26.96 19.86 -3.86
C THR A 166 -25.66 20.60 -3.63
N HIS A 167 -24.56 19.87 -3.56
CA HIS A 167 -23.23 20.44 -3.40
C HIS A 167 -22.19 19.66 -4.19
N GLN A 168 -21.34 20.37 -4.91
CA GLN A 168 -20.20 19.81 -5.61
C GLN A 168 -18.97 19.98 -4.73
N ALA A 169 -18.44 18.87 -4.22
CA ALA A 169 -17.21 18.90 -3.42
C ALA A 169 -16.03 19.41 -4.26
N PRO A 170 -15.01 20.01 -3.62
CA PRO A 170 -13.81 20.49 -4.29
C PRO A 170 -13.14 19.38 -5.13
N ALA A 171 -12.64 19.74 -6.30
CA ALA A 171 -12.01 18.79 -7.22
C ALA A 171 -10.82 18.05 -6.57
N ALA A 172 -10.02 18.74 -5.76
CA ALA A 172 -8.89 18.14 -5.05
C ALA A 172 -9.34 16.98 -4.13
N LEU A 173 -10.44 17.15 -3.39
CA LEU A 173 -10.99 16.10 -2.53
C LEU A 173 -11.50 14.91 -3.36
N ALA A 174 -12.15 15.17 -4.50
CA ALA A 174 -12.57 14.10 -5.41
C ALA A 174 -11.36 13.35 -5.99
N GLN A 175 -10.28 14.04 -6.37
CA GLN A 175 -9.08 13.44 -6.93
C GLN A 175 -8.35 12.52 -5.92
N ARG A 176 -8.35 12.84 -4.62
CA ARG A 176 -7.68 12.07 -3.56
C ARG A 176 -8.00 10.58 -3.58
N PHE A 177 -9.25 10.22 -3.91
CA PHE A 177 -9.70 8.82 -3.97
C PHE A 177 -8.84 7.96 -4.90
N LEU A 178 -8.52 8.47 -6.10
CA LEU A 178 -7.66 7.74 -7.02
C LEU A 178 -6.18 8.04 -6.76
N LEU A 179 -5.84 9.27 -6.34
CA LEU A 179 -4.48 9.68 -5.99
C LEU A 179 -3.82 8.72 -4.99
N HIS A 180 -4.60 8.29 -3.99
CA HIS A 180 -4.17 7.36 -2.95
C HIS A 180 -4.57 5.90 -3.23
N ASN A 181 -4.91 5.57 -4.49
CA ASN A 181 -5.26 4.22 -4.94
C ASN A 181 -6.39 3.58 -4.11
N HIS A 182 -7.37 4.35 -3.64
CA HIS A 182 -8.53 3.76 -2.98
C HIS A 182 -9.48 3.11 -4.00
N LEU A 183 -9.47 3.56 -5.27
CA LEU A 183 -10.35 3.05 -6.32
C LEU A 183 -9.79 1.87 -7.14
N THR A 184 -8.53 1.51 -6.93
CA THR A 184 -7.80 0.51 -7.74
C THR A 184 -7.05 -0.48 -6.86
N ILE A 185 -6.77 -1.66 -7.41
CA ILE A 185 -5.77 -2.57 -6.85
C ILE A 185 -4.40 -2.19 -7.41
N GLY A 186 -3.43 -1.99 -6.52
CA GLY A 186 -2.08 -1.58 -6.86
C GLY A 186 -1.62 -0.35 -6.08
N CYS A 187 -0.49 0.19 -6.52
CA CYS A 187 0.14 1.40 -6.00
C CYS A 187 0.54 2.34 -7.16
N ASP A 188 -0.31 2.40 -8.19
CA ASP A 188 -0.02 3.20 -9.38
C ASP A 188 0.06 4.68 -9.00
N PRO A 189 1.13 5.40 -9.36
CA PRO A 189 1.23 6.81 -9.04
C PRO A 189 0.32 7.61 -9.98
N TRP A 190 -0.70 8.24 -9.42
CA TRP A 190 -1.54 9.21 -10.12
C TRP A 190 -1.05 10.62 -9.78
N TRP A 191 -1.17 11.56 -10.71
CA TRP A 191 -0.92 12.99 -10.44
C TRP A 191 -2.11 13.82 -10.91
N PRO A 192 -2.27 15.06 -10.41
CA PRO A 192 -3.39 15.93 -10.79
C PRO A 192 -3.59 16.04 -12.31
N GLU A 193 -2.52 16.11 -13.10
CA GLU A 193 -2.57 16.18 -14.57
C GLU A 193 -3.10 14.91 -15.26
N HIS A 194 -3.14 13.77 -14.57
CA HIS A 194 -3.72 12.54 -15.12
C HIS A 194 -5.25 12.56 -15.10
N PHE A 195 -5.88 13.42 -14.30
CA PHE A 195 -7.32 13.45 -14.12
C PHE A 195 -7.98 14.21 -15.26
N GLN A 196 -8.72 13.48 -16.09
CA GLN A 196 -9.60 14.06 -17.11
C GLN A 196 -10.96 14.44 -16.50
N GLN A 197 -11.38 13.70 -15.48
CA GLN A 197 -12.58 13.95 -14.70
C GLN A 197 -12.40 13.41 -13.28
N ALA A 198 -12.76 14.22 -12.29
CA ALA A 198 -12.97 13.80 -10.91
C ALA A 198 -14.05 14.70 -10.32
N SER A 199 -15.20 14.14 -10.00
CA SER A 199 -16.31 14.89 -9.42
C SER A 199 -16.98 14.08 -8.33
N LEU A 200 -17.34 14.75 -7.25
CA LEU A 200 -18.09 14.19 -6.14
C LEU A 200 -19.22 15.16 -5.78
N THR A 201 -20.46 14.71 -5.89
CA THR A 201 -21.65 15.53 -5.64
C THR A 201 -22.46 14.90 -4.51
N THR A 202 -22.92 15.72 -3.58
CA THR A 202 -23.85 15.30 -2.52
C THR A 202 -25.19 15.96 -2.71
N THR A 203 -26.26 15.23 -2.41
CA THR A 203 -27.64 15.74 -2.45
C THR A 203 -28.35 15.33 -1.18
N VAL A 204 -28.99 16.27 -0.49
CA VAL A 204 -29.84 15.95 0.66
C VAL A 204 -31.04 15.14 0.16
N THR A 205 -31.23 13.92 0.67
CA THR A 205 -32.26 12.98 0.21
C THR A 205 -33.23 12.54 1.29
N SER A 206 -32.91 12.73 2.57
CA SER A 206 -33.88 12.65 3.66
C SER A 206 -33.51 13.62 4.79
N GLN A 207 -34.50 14.13 5.51
CA GLN A 207 -34.32 15.03 6.64
C GLN A 207 -35.31 14.70 7.76
N SER A 208 -34.80 14.75 8.99
CA SER A 208 -35.55 14.65 10.23
C SER A 208 -35.05 15.72 11.22
N PRO A 209 -35.71 15.93 12.37
CA PRO A 209 -35.24 16.88 13.38
C PRO A 209 -33.84 16.58 13.91
N THR A 210 -33.44 15.30 13.95
CA THR A 210 -32.17 14.86 14.55
C THR A 210 -31.10 14.51 13.52
N GLU A 211 -31.50 14.02 12.34
CA GLU A 211 -30.59 13.53 11.31
C GLU A 211 -30.99 13.97 9.90
N THR A 212 -29.97 14.19 9.06
CA THR A 212 -30.09 14.44 7.63
C THR A 212 -29.26 13.41 6.87
N THR A 213 -29.85 12.78 5.86
CA THR A 213 -29.17 11.84 4.96
C THR A 213 -28.92 12.49 3.62
N LEU A 214 -27.70 12.33 3.11
CA LEU A 214 -27.26 12.78 1.80
C LEU A 214 -26.90 11.57 0.94
N THR A 215 -27.34 11.59 -0.31
CA THR A 215 -26.82 10.68 -1.34
C THR A 215 -25.56 11.28 -1.94
N VAL A 216 -24.54 10.46 -2.09
CA VAL A 216 -23.26 10.82 -2.70
C VAL A 216 -23.15 10.17 -4.08
N ARG A 217 -22.74 10.94 -5.09
CA ARG A 217 -22.45 10.45 -6.44
C ARG A 217 -21.07 10.91 -6.87
N GLY A 218 -20.24 9.96 -7.31
CA GLY A 218 -18.90 10.25 -7.78
C GLY A 218 -18.66 9.76 -9.21
N LYS A 219 -17.78 10.43 -9.95
CA LYS A 219 -17.29 10.00 -11.27
C LYS A 219 -15.81 10.30 -11.40
N TRP A 220 -15.07 9.34 -11.95
CA TRP A 220 -13.65 9.47 -12.23
C TRP A 220 -13.33 8.98 -13.62
N LYS A 221 -12.45 9.73 -14.29
CA LYS A 221 -11.76 9.33 -15.51
C LYS A 221 -10.33 9.86 -15.43
N ALA A 222 -9.36 8.97 -15.44
CA ALA A 222 -7.96 9.32 -15.40
C ALA A 222 -7.18 8.52 -16.44
N LYS A 223 -6.18 9.15 -17.04
CA LYS A 223 -5.26 8.51 -17.98
C LYS A 223 -3.85 8.99 -17.67
N ALA A 224 -3.03 8.08 -17.17
CA ALA A 224 -1.63 8.34 -16.92
C ALA A 224 -0.81 8.04 -18.18
N ASN A 225 0.17 8.91 -18.45
CA ASN A 225 1.15 8.69 -19.51
C ASN A 225 2.53 9.17 -19.02
N SER A 226 3.04 8.50 -18.01
CA SER A 226 4.32 8.80 -17.39
C SER A 226 5.22 7.56 -17.38
N LYS A 227 6.51 7.71 -17.06
CA LYS A 227 7.40 6.56 -16.89
C LYS A 227 7.00 5.65 -15.71
N TRP A 228 6.18 6.13 -14.79
CA TRP A 228 5.82 5.44 -13.56
C TRP A 228 4.43 4.80 -13.60
N ASN A 229 3.53 5.40 -14.37
CA ASN A 229 2.15 4.95 -14.55
C ASN A 229 1.74 5.16 -16.00
N GLN A 230 1.36 4.07 -16.64
CA GLN A 230 0.81 3.98 -18.00
C GLN A 230 -0.60 3.39 -17.95
N GLY A 231 -1.30 3.59 -16.84
CA GLY A 231 -2.64 3.08 -16.59
C GLY A 231 -3.73 4.10 -16.91
N ASN A 232 -4.96 3.62 -16.95
CA ASN A 232 -6.15 4.46 -16.96
C ASN A 232 -7.23 3.88 -16.07
N TYR A 233 -8.03 4.76 -15.50
CA TYR A 233 -9.14 4.40 -14.63
C TYR A 233 -10.41 5.11 -15.09
N GLN A 234 -11.52 4.38 -15.10
CA GLN A 234 -12.84 4.96 -15.29
C GLN A 234 -13.84 4.28 -14.36
N GLY A 235 -14.55 5.07 -13.56
CA GLY A 235 -15.51 4.53 -12.60
C GLY A 235 -16.50 5.55 -12.08
N SER A 236 -17.48 5.05 -11.34
CA SER A 236 -18.47 5.85 -10.64
C SER A 236 -18.67 5.32 -9.23
N MET A 237 -19.15 6.20 -8.35
CA MET A 237 -19.48 5.88 -6.97
C MET A 237 -20.91 6.31 -6.66
N LEU A 238 -21.55 5.50 -5.82
CA LEU A 238 -22.81 5.82 -5.17
C LEU A 238 -22.65 5.54 -3.68
N GLY A 239 -23.26 6.35 -2.85
CA GLY A 239 -23.26 6.09 -1.41
C GLY A 239 -24.14 7.02 -0.63
N THR A 240 -24.04 6.92 0.68
CA THR A 240 -24.79 7.72 1.65
C THR A 240 -23.86 8.34 2.68
N ILE A 241 -24.27 9.50 3.19
CA ILE A 241 -23.72 10.14 4.39
C ILE A 241 -24.91 10.48 5.28
N THR A 242 -24.86 10.12 6.56
CA THR A 242 -25.80 10.64 7.57
C THR A 242 -25.08 11.60 8.46
N VAL A 243 -25.70 12.75 8.72
CA VAL A 243 -25.21 13.76 9.65
C VAL A 243 -26.25 14.06 10.71
N THR A 244 -25.80 14.43 11.91
CA THR A 244 -26.67 15.06 12.90
C THR A 244 -27.08 16.45 12.42
N THR A 245 -28.38 16.78 12.42
CA THR A 245 -28.88 18.06 11.87
C THR A 245 -28.27 19.27 12.57
N ALA A 246 -28.16 19.23 13.91
CA ALA A 246 -27.72 20.38 14.71
C ALA A 246 -26.20 20.64 14.62
N SER A 247 -25.35 19.63 14.82
CA SER A 247 -23.89 19.80 14.83
C SER A 247 -23.22 19.52 13.49
N ARG A 248 -23.97 19.01 12.51
CA ARG A 248 -23.48 18.61 11.18
C ARG A 248 -22.35 17.57 11.22
N GLN A 249 -22.25 16.83 12.32
CA GLN A 249 -21.28 15.75 12.47
C GLN A 249 -21.71 14.56 11.62
N ILE A 250 -20.78 14.01 10.84
CA ILE A 250 -21.00 12.77 10.09
C ILE A 250 -21.04 11.60 11.07
N THR A 251 -22.16 10.87 11.09
CA THR A 251 -22.40 9.69 11.94
C THR A 251 -22.42 8.39 11.16
N HIS A 252 -22.64 8.46 9.84
CA HIS A 252 -22.62 7.29 8.97
C HIS A 252 -22.02 7.64 7.60
N VAL A 253 -21.24 6.71 7.06
CA VAL A 253 -20.72 6.72 5.69
C VAL A 253 -20.80 5.31 5.14
N GLU A 254 -21.39 5.16 3.97
CA GLU A 254 -21.29 3.94 3.16
C GLU A 254 -21.16 4.34 1.69
N TRP A 255 -19.97 4.14 1.12
CA TRP A 255 -19.69 4.47 -0.28
C TRP A 255 -19.26 3.23 -1.05
N LEU A 256 -19.89 2.99 -2.19
CA LEU A 256 -19.57 1.91 -3.12
C LEU A 256 -19.13 2.52 -4.46
N ALA A 257 -17.90 2.24 -4.87
CA ALA A 257 -17.42 2.58 -6.20
C ALA A 257 -17.23 1.34 -7.07
N LEU A 258 -17.58 1.46 -8.34
CA LEU A 258 -17.32 0.46 -9.38
C LEU A 258 -16.63 1.14 -10.55
N GLY A 259 -15.59 0.50 -11.07
CA GLY A 259 -14.85 1.03 -12.20
C GLY A 259 -14.08 -0.03 -12.96
N HIS A 260 -13.29 0.43 -13.92
CA HIS A 260 -12.33 -0.38 -14.64
C HIS A 260 -10.96 0.26 -14.49
N HIS A 261 -9.98 -0.56 -14.14
CA HIS A 261 -8.57 -0.21 -14.16
C HIS A 261 -7.92 -0.92 -15.35
N HIS A 262 -7.26 -0.14 -16.21
CA HIS A 262 -6.57 -0.65 -17.39
C HIS A 262 -5.09 -0.30 -17.30
N ILE A 263 -4.24 -1.32 -17.33
CA ILE A 263 -2.79 -1.20 -17.26
C ILE A 263 -2.23 -1.39 -18.66
N ASN A 264 -1.74 -0.35 -19.33
CA ASN A 264 -1.29 -0.50 -20.73
C ASN A 264 -0.08 -1.43 -20.86
N HIS A 265 0.78 -1.50 -19.83
CA HIS A 265 1.95 -2.36 -19.81
C HIS A 265 1.88 -3.37 -18.66
N LEU A 266 1.43 -4.59 -18.99
CA LEU A 266 1.37 -5.68 -18.02
C LEU A 266 2.78 -6.15 -17.69
N LYS A 267 3.23 -5.86 -16.48
CA LYS A 267 4.42 -6.49 -15.89
C LYS A 267 4.23 -8.02 -15.81
N PRO A 268 5.02 -8.83 -16.54
CA PRO A 268 4.85 -10.30 -16.57
C PRO A 268 4.99 -10.97 -15.20
N ASN A 269 5.61 -10.26 -14.24
CA ASN A 269 5.85 -10.71 -12.88
C ASN A 269 4.73 -10.36 -11.89
N MET A 270 3.72 -9.61 -12.31
CA MET A 270 2.62 -9.15 -11.45
C MET A 270 1.25 -9.39 -12.08
N HIS A 271 1.18 -9.45 -13.41
CA HIS A 271 -0.07 -9.40 -14.14
C HIS A 271 -0.18 -10.53 -15.16
N ARG A 272 -1.43 -10.87 -15.48
CA ARG A 272 -1.83 -11.68 -16.63
C ARG A 272 -2.78 -10.88 -17.52
N GLN A 273 -3.17 -11.43 -18.66
CA GLN A 273 -4.30 -10.86 -19.39
C GLN A 273 -5.58 -11.01 -18.54
N PRO A 274 -6.60 -10.16 -18.72
CA PRO A 274 -6.63 -9.00 -19.61
C PRO A 274 -5.91 -7.80 -18.98
N ASN A 275 -5.57 -6.82 -19.80
CA ASN A 275 -5.01 -5.57 -19.32
C ASN A 275 -6.03 -4.65 -18.62
N ARG A 276 -7.33 -4.90 -18.80
CA ARG A 276 -8.44 -4.16 -18.20
C ARG A 276 -9.22 -5.04 -17.22
N THR A 277 -9.28 -4.64 -15.96
CA THR A 277 -9.96 -5.37 -14.89
C THR A 277 -11.06 -4.52 -14.26
N PRO A 278 -12.26 -5.07 -14.02
CA PRO A 278 -13.27 -4.41 -13.22
C PRO A 278 -12.82 -4.35 -11.75
N VAL A 279 -13.11 -3.25 -11.06
CA VAL A 279 -12.67 -3.00 -9.68
C VAL A 279 -13.84 -2.46 -8.87
N GLY A 280 -13.93 -2.88 -7.62
CA GLY A 280 -14.89 -2.39 -6.64
C GLY A 280 -14.19 -1.87 -5.39
N MET A 281 -14.75 -0.81 -4.81
CA MET A 281 -14.32 -0.25 -3.52
C MET A 281 -15.54 -0.05 -2.62
N LEU A 282 -15.42 -0.45 -1.35
CA LEU A 282 -16.34 -0.10 -0.26
C LEU A 282 -15.60 0.77 0.75
N ALA A 283 -16.19 1.88 1.15
CA ALA A 283 -15.72 2.71 2.25
C ALA A 283 -16.81 2.88 3.32
N THR A 284 -16.46 2.66 4.57
CA THR A 284 -17.33 2.87 5.74
C THR A 284 -16.57 3.53 6.87
N ILE A 285 -17.26 4.07 7.87
CA ILE A 285 -16.59 4.56 9.08
C ILE A 285 -15.81 3.41 9.73
N ASN A 286 -14.53 3.65 10.01
CA ASN A 286 -13.67 2.64 10.58
C ASN A 286 -14.06 2.35 12.04
N THR A 287 -14.60 1.16 12.27
CA THR A 287 -14.86 0.60 13.61
C THR A 287 -13.79 -0.41 14.04
N ARG A 288 -12.80 -0.67 13.18
CA ARG A 288 -11.76 -1.68 13.38
C ARG A 288 -10.48 -1.07 13.95
N LYS A 289 -9.92 -1.72 14.97
CA LYS A 289 -8.64 -1.32 15.59
C LYS A 289 -7.42 -2.01 14.97
N ASP A 290 -7.64 -3.01 14.11
CA ASP A 290 -6.60 -3.87 13.55
C ASP A 290 -6.16 -3.48 12.13
N LEU A 291 -6.78 -2.45 11.54
CA LEU A 291 -6.37 -1.96 10.23
C LEU A 291 -5.01 -1.24 10.33
N PRO A 292 -4.13 -1.41 9.31
CA PRO A 292 -2.87 -0.70 9.27
C PRO A 292 -3.11 0.82 9.22
N PRO A 293 -2.11 1.66 9.56
CA PRO A 293 -2.19 3.09 9.28
C PRO A 293 -2.45 3.36 7.79
N PRO A 294 -3.05 4.51 7.43
CA PRO A 294 -3.29 4.86 6.04
C PRO A 294 -1.98 4.83 5.25
N THR A 295 -2.02 4.20 4.07
CA THR A 295 -0.83 4.00 3.23
C THR A 295 -0.27 5.32 2.68
N HIS A 296 -1.11 6.35 2.63
CA HIS A 296 -0.78 7.68 2.14
C HIS A 296 -1.29 8.74 3.13
N ARG A 297 -0.43 9.68 3.51
CA ARG A 297 -0.78 10.86 4.31
C ARG A 297 -1.03 12.05 3.40
#